data_AF-A0A0P0MB14-F1
#
_entry.id   AF-A0A0P0MB14-F1
#
_cell.length_a   1.000
_cell.length_b   1.000
_cell.length_c   1.000
_cell.angle_alpha   90.00
_cell.angle_beta   90.00
_cell.angle_gamma   90.00
#
_symmetry.space_group_name_H-M   'P 1'
#
loop_
_entity.id
_entity.type
_entity.pdbx_description
1 polymer ?
#
loop_
_entity_poly.entity_id
_entity_poly.type
_entity_poly.pdbx_seq_one_letter_code
_entity_poly.pdbx_strand_id
1 'polypeptide(L)'
;MQFLNQIPVGEPISVSRGQSLLVAGGVGPVWRVTQGVFKLERQGQDGPILVQLAQAGDLIGVESLCAEPYAFTAVALVAAQALPLAASQDLDRYTTMTQGFMQQQRQTCDMHRLRTGTIVQRLAYLLTVLGKQADGRVLPVQRKELPTLKEMARVVDSTFETVCRELNTLLPERKQPRLRVPSVWAVGQPFAMAA
;
A
#
# COMPACT_ATOMS: atom_id res chain seq x y z
N MET A 1 20.60 2.62 -7.76
CA MET A 1 19.96 2.31 -6.46
C MET A 1 20.43 3.36 -5.47
N GLN A 2 19.56 4.30 -5.08
CA GLN A 2 19.89 5.26 -4.03
C GLN A 2 19.47 4.63 -2.70
N PHE A 3 20.46 4.18 -1.93
CA PHE A 3 20.25 3.90 -0.52
C PHE A 3 20.00 5.25 0.17
N LEU A 4 18.95 5.35 0.98
CA LEU A 4 18.69 6.50 1.86
C LEU A 4 19.85 6.58 2.87
N ASN A 5 20.88 7.38 2.55
CA ASN A 5 22.16 7.39 3.25
C ASN A 5 22.14 8.06 4.64
N GLN A 6 20.98 8.50 5.13
CA GLN A 6 20.82 9.00 6.49
C GLN A 6 19.40 8.66 6.95
N ILE A 7 19.28 7.80 7.96
CA ILE A 7 18.00 7.55 8.62
C ILE A 7 17.72 8.81 9.46
N PRO A 8 16.72 9.65 9.10
CA PRO A 8 16.38 10.81 9.90
C PRO A 8 15.81 10.33 11.23
N VAL A 9 16.38 10.80 12.33
CA VAL A 9 15.89 10.51 13.67
C VAL A 9 14.72 11.44 13.95
N GLY A 10 13.53 10.89 14.17
CA GLY A 10 12.35 11.65 14.63
C GLY A 10 11.42 12.20 13.56
N GLU A 11 11.76 12.09 12.26
CA GLU A 11 10.86 12.47 11.16
C GLU A 11 10.40 11.26 10.34
N PRO A 12 9.13 11.22 9.93
CA PRO A 12 8.63 10.14 9.09
C PRO A 12 9.24 10.22 7.69
N ILE A 13 9.74 9.09 7.20
CA ILE A 13 10.20 8.97 5.81
C ILE A 13 8.99 8.66 4.93
N SER A 14 8.87 9.39 3.81
CA SER A 14 7.89 9.11 2.77
C SER A 14 8.44 8.10 1.76
N VAL A 15 7.66 7.05 1.48
CA VAL A 15 8.01 5.99 0.54
C VAL A 15 6.94 5.94 -0.56
N SER A 16 7.38 6.19 -1.79
CA SER A 16 6.52 6.11 -2.98
C SER A 16 6.06 4.68 -3.25
N ARG A 17 4.86 4.52 -3.80
CA ARG A 17 4.32 3.22 -4.22
C ARG A 17 5.34 2.43 -5.04
N GLY A 18 5.58 1.18 -4.65
CA GLY A 18 6.52 0.26 -5.29
C GLY A 18 7.98 0.42 -4.86
N GLN A 19 8.31 1.41 -4.03
CA GLN A 19 9.65 1.56 -3.45
C GLN A 19 9.76 0.81 -2.12
N SER A 20 10.98 0.38 -1.80
CA SER A 20 11.27 -0.34 -0.56
C SER A 20 11.63 0.62 0.57
N LEU A 21 11.06 0.38 1.76
CA LEU A 21 11.51 1.00 3.01
C LEU A 21 12.79 0.33 3.50
N LEU A 22 12.82 -1.00 3.45
CA LEU A 22 13.94 -1.84 3.86
C LEU A 22 14.00 -3.11 3.02
N VAL A 23 15.14 -3.78 3.03
CA VAL A 23 15.42 -4.98 2.24
C VAL A 23 15.84 -6.10 3.18
N ALA A 24 15.35 -7.32 2.92
CA ALA A 24 15.74 -8.51 3.68
C ALA A 24 17.28 -8.69 3.69
N GLY A 25 17.82 -9.10 4.83
CA GLY A 25 19.26 -9.21 5.09
C GLY A 25 19.93 -7.88 5.46
N GLY A 26 19.26 -6.74 5.30
CA GLY A 26 19.74 -5.45 5.81
C GLY A 26 19.66 -5.37 7.34
N VAL A 27 20.40 -4.43 7.92
CA VAL A 27 20.36 -4.13 9.36
C VAL A 27 19.94 -2.67 9.54
N GLY A 28 19.09 -2.39 10.52
CA GLY A 28 18.63 -1.04 10.81
C GLY A 28 17.67 -0.99 12.00
N PRO A 29 16.92 0.12 12.18
CA PRO A 29 15.99 0.26 13.31
C PRO A 29 14.68 -0.51 13.07
N VAL A 30 13.87 -0.60 14.12
CA VAL A 30 12.44 -0.91 13.99
C VAL A 30 11.72 0.33 13.44
N TRP A 31 10.78 0.12 12.53
CA TRP A 31 9.98 1.18 11.93
C TRP A 31 8.54 1.07 12.37
N ARG A 32 7.87 2.20 12.60
CA ARG A 32 6.42 2.28 12.77
C ARG A 32 5.79 2.88 11.53
N VAL A 33 4.84 2.19 10.92
CA VAL A 33 4.04 2.71 9.81
C VAL A 33 3.12 3.79 10.36
N THR A 34 3.28 5.03 9.87
CA THR A 34 2.42 6.15 10.28
C THR A 34 1.25 6.34 9.32
N GLN A 35 1.46 6.04 8.03
CA GLN A 35 0.45 6.16 6.99
C GLN A 35 0.66 5.12 5.88
N GLY A 36 -0.43 4.67 5.27
CA GLY A 36 -0.41 3.77 4.12
C GLY A 36 -0.18 2.32 4.50
N VAL A 37 0.20 1.52 3.51
CA VAL A 37 0.38 0.07 3.65
C VAL A 37 1.67 -0.37 2.96
N PHE A 38 2.45 -1.18 3.66
CA PHE A 38 3.59 -1.90 3.11
C PHE A 38 3.22 -3.37 2.93
N LYS A 39 3.66 -3.97 1.82
CA LYS A 39 3.73 -5.42 1.69
C LYS A 39 5.09 -5.91 2.19
N LEU A 40 5.06 -6.98 2.97
CA LEU A 40 6.26 -7.68 3.43
C LEU A 40 6.47 -8.90 2.52
N GLU A 41 7.60 -8.90 1.84
CA GLU A 41 7.96 -9.91 0.85
C GLU A 41 9.21 -10.67 1.27
N ARG A 42 9.24 -11.97 0.97
CA ARG A 42 10.44 -12.80 1.07
C ARG A 42 10.86 -13.25 -0.33
N GLN A 43 12.15 -13.46 -0.56
CA GLN A 43 12.60 -14.09 -1.80
C GLN A 43 12.17 -15.56 -1.82
N GLY A 44 11.43 -15.94 -2.87
CA GLY A 44 11.10 -17.32 -3.22
C GLY A 44 11.89 -17.79 -4.44
N GLN A 45 11.66 -19.03 -4.86
CA GLN A 45 12.32 -19.61 -6.05
C GLN A 45 11.92 -18.88 -7.35
N ASP A 46 10.64 -18.54 -7.47
CA ASP A 46 10.08 -17.87 -8.66
C ASP A 46 9.94 -16.33 -8.51
N GLY A 47 10.70 -15.77 -7.56
CA GLY A 47 10.69 -14.34 -7.24
C GLY A 47 10.03 -14.01 -5.89
N PRO A 48 9.70 -12.73 -5.64
CA PRO A 48 9.18 -12.31 -4.36
C PRO A 48 7.87 -13.03 -4.01
N ILE A 49 7.73 -13.47 -2.76
CA ILE A 49 6.52 -14.06 -2.20
C ILE A 49 5.94 -13.06 -1.21
N LEU A 50 4.68 -12.67 -1.41
CA LEU A 50 3.94 -11.84 -0.46
C LEU A 50 3.63 -12.67 0.78
N VAL A 51 4.14 -12.24 1.93
CA VAL A 51 3.94 -12.92 3.22
C VAL A 51 2.79 -12.28 3.99
N GLN A 52 2.85 -10.96 4.18
CA GLN A 52 1.88 -10.22 4.99
C GLN A 52 1.84 -8.73 4.62
N LEU A 53 0.84 -8.02 5.12
CA LEU A 53 0.72 -6.56 5.00
C LEU A 53 0.98 -5.89 6.36
N ALA A 54 1.74 -4.80 6.33
CA ALA A 54 1.89 -3.87 7.45
C ALA A 54 1.07 -2.60 7.15
N GLN A 55 0.06 -2.33 7.96
CA GLN A 55 -0.83 -1.16 7.85
C GLN A 55 -0.43 -0.08 8.85
N ALA A 56 -1.04 1.11 8.76
CA ALA A 56 -0.80 2.19 9.72
C ALA A 56 -0.95 1.72 11.18
N GLY A 57 0.03 2.07 12.02
CA GLY A 57 0.19 1.62 13.40
C GLY A 57 1.12 0.41 13.59
N ASP A 58 1.40 -0.35 12.52
CA ASP A 58 2.23 -1.55 12.60
C ASP A 58 3.72 -1.25 12.70
N LEU A 59 4.44 -2.21 13.27
CA LEU A 59 5.88 -2.31 13.34
C LEU A 59 6.43 -3.13 12.17
N ILE A 60 7.57 -2.71 11.63
CA ILE A 60 8.35 -3.43 10.61
C ILE A 60 9.81 -3.51 11.10
N GLY A 61 10.45 -4.66 10.93
CA GLY A 61 11.85 -4.84 11.34
C GLY A 61 12.01 -5.10 12.84
N VAL A 62 11.01 -5.71 13.49
CA VAL A 62 11.03 -6.02 14.93
C VAL A 62 12.19 -6.95 15.29
N GLU A 63 12.60 -7.81 14.35
CA GLU A 63 13.77 -8.69 14.44
C GLU A 63 15.07 -7.95 14.77
N SER A 64 15.20 -6.66 14.42
CA SER A 64 16.36 -5.85 14.77
C SER A 64 16.49 -5.62 16.28
N LEU A 65 15.41 -5.76 17.06
CA LEU A 65 15.50 -5.78 18.53
C LEU A 65 16.24 -7.01 19.07
N CYS A 66 16.35 -8.07 18.27
CA CYS A 66 17.11 -9.27 18.59
C CYS A 66 18.52 -9.27 17.96
N ALA A 67 18.97 -8.12 17.42
CA ALA A 67 20.20 -8.00 16.64
C ALA A 67 20.23 -8.89 15.37
N GLU A 68 19.05 -9.30 14.89
CA GLU A 68 18.92 -10.06 13.65
C GLU A 68 18.75 -9.12 12.44
N PRO A 69 19.28 -9.48 11.26
CA PRO A 69 18.97 -8.80 10.01
C PRO A 69 17.48 -8.89 9.67
N TYR A 70 17.00 -7.93 8.86
CA TYR A 70 15.60 -7.92 8.42
C TYR A 70 15.22 -9.22 7.72
N ALA A 71 14.12 -9.84 8.14
CA ALA A 71 13.64 -11.10 7.58
C ALA A 71 12.89 -10.89 6.25
N PHE A 72 12.34 -9.69 6.05
CA PHE A 72 11.51 -9.34 4.90
C PHE A 72 12.02 -8.08 4.19
N THR A 73 11.69 -7.97 2.91
CA THR A 73 11.73 -6.70 2.18
C THR A 73 10.38 -6.03 2.34
N ALA A 74 10.36 -4.79 2.80
CA ALA A 74 9.12 -4.03 2.97
C ALA A 74 8.96 -3.04 1.81
N VAL A 75 7.93 -3.24 0.98
CA VAL A 75 7.66 -2.42 -0.21
C VAL A 75 6.34 -1.69 -0.05
N ALA A 76 6.32 -0.39 -0.34
CA ALA A 76 5.11 0.41 -0.23
C ALA A 76 4.06 -0.03 -1.26
N LEU A 77 2.92 -0.54 -0.80
CA LEU A 77 1.82 -0.99 -1.66
C LEU A 77 1.02 0.20 -2.23
N VAL A 78 0.97 1.27 -1.47
CA VAL A 78 0.49 2.62 -1.82
C VAL A 78 1.51 3.64 -1.31
N ALA A 79 1.34 4.93 -1.59
CA ALA A 79 2.19 5.95 -0.96
C ALA A 79 2.08 5.83 0.57
N ALA A 80 3.21 5.66 1.24
CA ALA A 80 3.26 5.30 2.64
C ALA A 80 4.31 6.10 3.40
N GLN A 81 4.19 6.13 4.72
CA GLN A 81 5.14 6.79 5.60
C GLN A 81 5.50 5.88 6.77
N ALA A 82 6.75 5.96 7.20
CA ALA A 82 7.25 5.22 8.35
C ALA A 82 8.22 6.05 9.18
N LEU A 83 8.14 5.90 10.51
CA LEU A 83 8.99 6.57 11.48
C LEU A 83 9.94 5.54 12.13
N PRO A 84 11.25 5.79 12.20
CA PRO A 84 12.14 4.92 12.95
C PRO A 84 11.89 5.07 14.45
N LEU A 85 11.82 3.95 15.17
CA LEU A 85 11.67 3.93 16.62
C LEU A 85 13.04 3.90 17.30
N ALA A 86 13.27 4.87 18.16
CA ALA A 86 14.38 4.82 19.12
C ALA A 86 13.97 3.96 20.32
N ALA A 87 14.06 2.63 20.20
CA ALA A 87 13.87 1.72 21.33
C ALA A 87 15.15 1.68 22.19
N SER A 88 15.40 2.76 22.95
CA SER A 88 16.66 2.95 23.68
C SER A 88 16.71 2.26 25.05
N GLN A 89 15.57 1.92 25.65
CA GLN A 89 15.49 1.29 26.98
C GLN A 89 14.93 -0.13 26.92
N ASP A 90 15.33 -1.00 27.85
CA ASP A 90 14.91 -2.42 27.85
C ASP A 90 13.39 -2.60 27.98
N LEU A 91 12.71 -1.75 28.75
CA LEU A 91 11.25 -1.77 28.86
C LEU A 91 10.57 -1.40 27.52
N ASP A 92 11.13 -0.44 26.78
CA ASP A 92 10.64 -0.07 25.45
C ASP A 92 10.84 -1.20 24.44
N ARG A 93 11.96 -1.94 24.55
CA ARG A 93 12.24 -3.11 23.71
C ARG A 93 11.24 -4.23 23.99
N TYR A 94 10.98 -4.54 25.26
CA TYR A 94 10.02 -5.58 25.63
C TYR A 94 8.61 -5.24 25.15
N THR A 95 8.13 -4.02 25.42
CA THR A 95 6.80 -3.58 24.97
C THR A 95 6.67 -3.57 23.45
N THR A 96 7.71 -3.14 22.73
CA THR A 96 7.75 -3.19 21.25
C THR A 96 7.70 -4.63 20.74
N MET A 97 8.40 -5.56 21.39
CA MET A 97 8.37 -6.98 21.04
C MET A 97 7.00 -7.62 21.30
N THR A 98 6.34 -7.30 22.42
CA THR A 98 4.96 -7.73 22.71
C THR A 98 3.98 -7.20 21.66
N GLN A 99 4.09 -5.93 21.27
CA GLN A 99 3.30 -5.34 20.18
C GLN A 99 3.53 -6.08 18.87
N GLY A 100 4.79 -6.36 18.52
CA GLY A 100 5.16 -7.11 17.32
C GLY A 100 4.55 -8.53 17.30
N PHE A 101 4.56 -9.23 18.43
CA PHE A 101 3.96 -10.57 18.54
C PHE A 101 2.44 -10.56 18.34
N MET A 102 1.72 -9.67 19.02
CA MET A 102 0.27 -9.50 18.83
C MET A 102 -0.07 -9.08 17.40
N GLN A 103 0.75 -8.21 16.81
CA GLN A 103 0.61 -7.78 15.43
C GLN A 103 0.75 -8.96 14.46
N GLN A 104 1.72 -9.85 14.62
CA GLN A 104 1.88 -11.02 13.75
C GLN A 104 0.62 -11.92 13.73
N GLN A 105 -0.04 -12.10 14.89
CA GLN A 105 -1.29 -12.86 14.96
C GLN A 105 -2.40 -12.18 14.14
N ARG A 106 -2.57 -10.87 14.30
CA ARG A 106 -3.52 -10.08 13.49
C ARG A 106 -3.19 -10.17 12.00
N GLN A 107 -1.93 -9.96 11.62
CA GLN A 107 -1.50 -10.01 10.21
C GLN A 107 -1.79 -11.37 9.56
N THR A 108 -1.65 -12.45 10.33
CA THR A 108 -2.01 -13.80 9.88
C THR A 108 -3.51 -13.91 9.60
N CYS A 109 -4.36 -13.43 10.51
CA CYS A 109 -5.81 -13.39 10.30
C CYS A 109 -6.20 -12.50 9.11
N ASP A 110 -5.57 -11.33 8.98
CA ASP A 110 -5.82 -10.39 7.91
C ASP A 110 -5.48 -11.01 6.55
N MET A 111 -4.33 -11.68 6.43
CA MET A 111 -3.93 -12.38 5.21
C MET A 111 -4.86 -13.54 4.85
N HIS A 112 -5.33 -14.29 5.85
CA HIS A 112 -6.36 -15.31 5.63
C HIS A 112 -7.64 -14.67 5.06
N ARG A 113 -8.12 -13.57 5.65
CA ARG A 113 -9.33 -12.87 5.19
C ARG A 113 -9.17 -12.23 3.82
N LEU A 114 -7.97 -11.79 3.46
CA LEU A 114 -7.67 -11.24 2.14
C LEU A 114 -7.70 -12.31 1.04
N ARG A 115 -7.60 -13.60 1.38
CA ARG A 115 -7.48 -14.69 0.40
C ARG A 115 -8.63 -15.69 0.44
N THR A 116 -9.40 -15.75 1.53
CA THR A 116 -10.55 -16.64 1.68
C THR A 116 -11.88 -15.90 1.46
N GLY A 117 -12.86 -16.59 0.88
CA GLY A 117 -14.21 -16.05 0.62
C GLY A 117 -14.40 -15.51 -0.80
N THR A 118 -15.47 -14.76 -1.02
CA THR A 118 -15.74 -14.22 -2.36
C THR A 118 -14.76 -13.09 -2.70
N ILE A 119 -14.45 -12.92 -3.98
CA ILE A 119 -13.55 -11.84 -4.43
C ILE A 119 -14.04 -10.44 -4.00
N VAL A 120 -15.36 -10.21 -4.00
CA VAL A 120 -15.95 -8.94 -3.55
C VAL A 120 -15.66 -8.69 -2.06
N GLN A 121 -15.80 -9.72 -1.21
CA GLN A 121 -15.47 -9.63 0.22
C GLN A 121 -13.99 -9.35 0.44
N ARG A 122 -13.11 -10.05 -0.29
CA ARG A 122 -11.65 -9.89 -0.22
C ARG A 122 -11.21 -8.48 -0.65
N LEU A 123 -11.77 -7.96 -1.75
CA LEU A 123 -11.49 -6.60 -2.22
C LEU A 123 -12.04 -5.53 -1.27
N ALA A 124 -13.28 -5.67 -0.79
CA ALA A 124 -13.83 -4.75 0.20
C ALA A 124 -12.96 -4.68 1.45
N TYR A 125 -12.46 -5.84 1.92
CA TYR A 125 -11.56 -5.89 3.05
C TYR A 125 -10.18 -5.27 2.74
N LEU A 126 -9.62 -5.49 1.55
CA LEU A 126 -8.40 -4.81 1.11
C LEU A 126 -8.56 -3.28 1.13
N LEU A 127 -9.70 -2.75 0.67
CA LEU A 127 -9.98 -1.31 0.71
C LEU A 127 -10.03 -0.77 2.14
N THR A 128 -10.58 -1.55 3.09
CA THR A 128 -10.55 -1.23 4.52
C THR A 128 -9.13 -1.17 5.06
N VAL A 129 -8.27 -2.14 4.72
CA VAL A 129 -6.85 -2.17 5.12
C VAL A 129 -6.10 -0.95 4.54
N LEU A 130 -6.32 -0.63 3.27
CA LEU A 130 -5.71 0.52 2.60
C LEU A 130 -6.16 1.87 3.18
N GLY A 131 -7.39 1.96 3.67
CA GLY A 131 -7.96 3.17 4.27
C GLY A 131 -7.64 3.36 5.75
N LYS A 132 -7.07 2.35 6.42
CA LYS A 132 -6.84 2.37 7.86
C LYS A 132 -5.79 3.40 8.25
N GLN A 133 -6.09 4.16 9.29
CA GLN A 133 -5.23 5.16 9.90
C GLN A 133 -4.64 4.63 11.21
N ALA A 134 -3.53 5.23 11.67
CA ALA A 134 -2.85 4.83 12.89
C ALA A 134 -3.73 4.98 14.16
N ASP A 135 -4.72 5.87 14.13
CA ASP A 135 -5.70 6.07 15.21
C ASP A 135 -6.89 5.09 15.15
N GLY A 136 -6.89 4.15 14.21
CA GLY A 136 -7.93 3.14 14.03
C GLY A 136 -9.10 3.56 13.13
N ARG A 137 -9.18 4.83 12.69
CA ARG A 137 -10.18 5.26 11.71
C ARG A 137 -9.94 4.58 10.36
N VAL A 138 -11.01 4.40 9.58
CA VAL A 138 -10.93 3.93 8.19
C VAL A 138 -11.47 5.02 7.29
N LEU A 139 -10.61 5.59 6.46
CA LEU A 139 -10.96 6.63 5.50
C LEU A 139 -11.23 6.01 4.12
N PRO A 140 -12.15 6.59 3.32
CA PRO A 140 -12.38 6.13 1.97
C PRO A 140 -11.13 6.34 1.09
N VAL A 141 -10.71 5.29 0.39
CA VAL A 141 -9.53 5.33 -0.48
C VAL A 141 -9.89 5.85 -1.86
N GLN A 142 -9.13 6.83 -2.37
CA GLN A 142 -9.35 7.33 -3.73
C GLN A 142 -8.78 6.34 -4.76
N ARG A 143 -9.45 6.21 -5.90
CA ARG A 143 -9.03 5.29 -6.97
C ARG A 143 -7.61 5.55 -7.48
N LYS A 144 -7.15 6.80 -7.47
CA LYS A 144 -5.78 7.22 -7.86
C LYS A 144 -4.70 6.76 -6.88
N GLU A 145 -5.08 6.51 -5.62
CA GLU A 145 -4.19 6.09 -4.53
C GLU A 145 -4.09 4.57 -4.42
N LEU A 146 -4.93 3.83 -5.16
CA LEU A 146 -4.94 2.37 -5.12
C LEU A 146 -3.62 1.76 -5.61
N PRO A 147 -3.31 0.54 -5.16
CA PRO A 147 -2.25 -0.26 -5.76
C PRO A 147 -2.56 -0.54 -7.22
N THR A 148 -1.57 -1.03 -7.96
CA THR A 148 -1.84 -1.51 -9.33
C THR A 148 -2.77 -2.72 -9.25
N LEU A 149 -3.59 -2.93 -10.29
CA LEU A 149 -4.48 -4.10 -10.37
C LEU A 149 -3.71 -5.43 -10.24
N LYS A 150 -2.47 -5.50 -10.76
CA LYS A 150 -1.59 -6.67 -10.62
C LYS A 150 -1.20 -6.91 -9.16
N GLU A 151 -0.87 -5.85 -8.43
CA GLU A 151 -0.57 -5.96 -7.00
C GLU A 151 -1.81 -6.34 -6.19
N MET A 152 -2.97 -5.73 -6.49
CA MET A 152 -4.23 -6.09 -5.84
C MET A 152 -4.57 -7.57 -6.06
N ALA A 153 -4.45 -8.06 -7.31
CA ALA A 153 -4.66 -9.47 -7.66
C ALA A 153 -3.75 -10.42 -6.87
N ARG A 154 -2.48 -10.05 -6.68
CA ARG A 154 -1.52 -10.82 -5.88
C ARG A 154 -1.83 -10.80 -4.37
N VAL A 155 -2.36 -9.69 -3.86
CA VAL A 155 -2.78 -9.57 -2.46
C VAL A 155 -4.00 -10.45 -2.19
N VAL A 156 -5.04 -10.33 -3.02
CA VAL A 156 -6.32 -11.03 -2.81
C VAL A 156 -6.38 -12.44 -3.40
N ASP A 157 -5.26 -12.93 -3.94
CA ASP A 157 -5.15 -14.25 -4.58
C ASP A 157 -6.25 -14.48 -5.64
N SER A 158 -6.17 -13.68 -6.71
CA SER A 158 -7.08 -13.72 -7.85
C SER A 158 -6.39 -13.29 -9.14
N THR A 159 -7.10 -13.33 -10.26
CA THR A 159 -6.57 -12.86 -11.54
C THR A 159 -6.79 -11.36 -11.71
N PHE A 160 -5.96 -10.73 -12.55
CA PHE A 160 -6.08 -9.32 -12.89
C PHE A 160 -7.47 -8.97 -13.45
N GLU A 161 -8.03 -9.81 -14.32
CA GLU A 161 -9.33 -9.61 -14.99
C GLU A 161 -10.45 -9.62 -13.95
N THR A 162 -10.39 -10.56 -13.01
CA THR A 162 -11.38 -10.69 -11.93
C THR A 162 -11.32 -9.47 -11.03
N VAL A 163 -10.13 -9.06 -10.59
CA VAL A 163 -9.98 -7.86 -9.75
C VAL A 163 -10.47 -6.61 -10.47
N CYS A 164 -10.13 -6.41 -11.74
CA CYS A 164 -10.56 -5.26 -12.53
C CYS A 164 -12.09 -5.15 -12.58
N ARG A 165 -12.77 -6.26 -12.88
CA ARG A 165 -14.24 -6.30 -12.98
C ARG A 165 -14.91 -5.97 -11.64
N GLU A 166 -14.51 -6.65 -10.57
CA GLU A 166 -15.17 -6.51 -9.26
C GLU A 166 -14.82 -5.18 -8.58
N LEU A 167 -13.62 -4.64 -8.81
CA LEU A 167 -13.24 -3.32 -8.33
C LEU A 167 -14.10 -2.21 -8.96
N ASN A 168 -14.48 -2.34 -10.24
CA ASN A 168 -15.38 -1.39 -10.89
C ASN A 168 -16.80 -1.39 -10.29
N THR A 169 -17.23 -2.53 -9.75
CA THR A 169 -18.50 -2.63 -9.01
C THR A 169 -18.41 -1.94 -7.65
N LEU A 170 -17.30 -2.14 -6.93
CA LEU A 170 -17.11 -1.59 -5.57
C LEU A 170 -16.73 -0.11 -5.55
N LEU A 171 -15.94 0.34 -6.51
CA LEU A 171 -15.46 1.71 -6.64
C LEU A 171 -15.59 2.16 -8.10
N PRO A 172 -16.81 2.52 -8.57
CA PRO A 172 -17.04 2.91 -9.95
C PRO A 172 -16.12 4.04 -10.38
N GLU A 173 -15.61 3.96 -11.61
CA GLU A 173 -14.93 5.11 -12.20
C GLU A 173 -15.93 6.25 -12.36
N ARG A 174 -15.63 7.40 -11.74
CA ARG A 174 -16.31 8.64 -12.09
C ARG A 174 -15.99 8.94 -13.55
N LYS A 175 -16.87 8.54 -14.46
CA LYS A 175 -16.88 9.05 -15.84
C LYS A 175 -17.07 10.56 -15.75
N GLN A 176 -16.00 11.32 -15.94
CA GLN A 176 -16.17 12.74 -16.23
C GLN A 176 -17.09 12.84 -17.45
N PRO A 177 -18.16 13.66 -17.40
CA PRO A 177 -18.98 13.91 -18.57
C PRO A 177 -18.02 14.41 -19.66
N ARG A 178 -17.97 13.72 -20.79
CA ARG A 178 -17.30 14.28 -21.97
C ARG A 178 -18.05 15.56 -22.30
N LEU A 179 -17.47 16.71 -21.97
CA LEU A 179 -17.90 18.00 -22.50
C LEU A 179 -17.84 17.85 -24.02
N ARG A 180 -19.00 17.69 -24.66
CA ARG A 180 -19.14 17.82 -26.10
C ARG A 180 -18.70 19.24 -26.42
N VAL A 181 -17.46 19.40 -26.88
CA VAL A 181 -17.03 20.63 -27.53
C VAL A 181 -17.90 20.76 -28.78
N PRO A 182 -18.77 21.79 -28.88
CA PRO A 182 -19.51 22.01 -30.11
C PRO A 182 -18.48 22.30 -31.20
N SER A 183 -18.49 21.54 -32.28
CA SER A 183 -17.64 21.81 -33.46
C SER A 183 -18.06 23.15 -34.06
N VAL A 184 -17.23 24.18 -33.87
CA VAL A 184 -17.41 25.54 -34.40
C VAL A 184 -17.00 25.60 -35.87
N TRP A 185 -17.59 24.79 -36.77
CA TRP A 185 -17.40 24.96 -38.22
C TRP A 185 -18.64 24.46 -38.97
N ALA A 186 -19.72 25.23 -38.92
CA ALA A 186 -20.84 25.09 -39.85
C ALA A 186 -21.55 26.44 -39.99
N VAL A 187 -20.86 27.43 -40.52
CA VAL A 187 -21.52 28.58 -41.17
C VAL A 187 -20.85 28.76 -42.51
N GLY A 188 -21.44 28.15 -43.54
CA GLY A 188 -21.14 28.48 -44.92
C GLY A 188 -21.60 29.91 -45.18
N GLN A 189 -20.69 30.75 -45.68
CA GLN A 189 -21.05 32.05 -46.25
C GLN A 189 -21.62 31.83 -47.65
N PRO A 190 -22.78 32.42 -48.01
CA PRO A 190 -23.22 32.47 -49.39
C PRO A 190 -22.40 33.52 -50.15
N PHE A 191 -21.94 33.13 -51.34
CA PHE A 191 -21.34 34.02 -52.34
C PHE A 191 -22.30 35.15 -52.69
N ALA A 192 -21.83 36.40 -52.64
CA ALA A 192 -22.50 37.55 -53.24
C ALA A 192 -21.72 37.97 -54.50
N MET A 193 -22.38 37.87 -55.66
CA MET A 193 -21.97 38.52 -56.90
C MET A 193 -22.53 39.94 -56.98
N ALA A 194 -21.70 40.90 -57.40
CA ALA A 194 -22.07 42.14 -58.07
C ALA A 194 -20.80 42.63 -58.79
N ALA A 195 -20.74 42.51 -60.12
CA ALA A 195 -21.17 43.49 -61.13
C ALA A 195 -20.06 44.51 -61.44
#